data_AF-A0A1H6X5D6-F1
#
_entry.id   AF-A0A1H6X5D6-F1
#
_cell.length_a   1.000
_cell.length_b   1.000
_cell.length_c   1.000
_cell.angle_alpha   90.00
_cell.angle_beta   90.00
_cell.angle_gamma   90.00
#
_symmetry.space_group_name_H-M   'P 1'
#
loop_
_entity.id
_entity.type
_entity.pdbx_description
1 polymer ?
#
loop_
_entity_poly.entity_id
_entity_poly.type
_entity_poly.pdbx_seq_one_letter_code
_entity_poly.pdbx_strand_id
1 'polypeptide(L)'
;MLSLLSYLIQIRFRKFVSKGDYLAMLLISGLYIGTAIISYVHYEQIQGFFYFFFIDAVMYHTSRNDIELLRVYKYYRFLIWFEYLFYSLPFLIVLILKGDYIGSLSVLIGYFLLSFIPKKRRAFIIKYPFSLATPFWLISFRKCKLIGVLPVVFLFCVMGYQHNNGGLVVASFVILGIIACLPSCERERDVELKVSYLNAKEYLQQQIKHEVLNTLVLLLPLVVLMCVLVFDWSYVFWACLILGLPIGNTIVKYAFFESELKQQLFIASCFIGFGIPLLSLPFLYNRAIRQLNQVKNVES
;
A
#
# COMPACT_ATOMS: atom_id res chain seq x y z
N MET A 1 25.73 12.44 -30.10
CA MET A 1 25.40 11.43 -29.06
C MET A 1 25.32 12.03 -27.66
N LEU A 2 26.34 12.76 -27.18
CA LEU A 2 26.33 13.42 -25.86
C LEU A 2 25.14 14.36 -25.62
N SER A 3 24.74 15.13 -26.63
CA SER A 3 23.55 15.99 -26.56
C SER A 3 22.27 15.19 -26.32
N LEU A 4 22.06 14.10 -27.07
CA LEU A 4 20.90 13.23 -26.93
C LEU A 4 20.84 12.57 -25.55
N LEU A 5 21.99 12.14 -25.04
CA LEU A 5 22.13 11.57 -23.71
C LEU A 5 21.78 12.60 -22.61
N SER A 6 22.25 13.84 -22.75
CA SER A 6 21.90 14.93 -21.83
C SER A 6 20.40 15.25 -21.86
N TYR A 7 19.76 15.21 -23.04
CA TYR A 7 18.31 15.41 -23.15
C TYR A 7 17.51 14.30 -22.48
N LEU A 8 17.91 13.02 -22.66
CA LEU A 8 17.23 11.89 -22.00
C LEU A 8 17.32 11.98 -20.47
N ILE A 9 18.50 12.32 -19.94
CA ILE A 9 18.71 12.51 -18.50
C ILE A 9 17.86 13.68 -17.99
N GLN A 10 17.85 14.82 -18.71
CA GLN A 10 17.03 15.97 -18.35
C GLN A 10 15.53 15.66 -18.37
N ILE A 11 15.06 14.89 -19.35
CA ILE A 11 13.65 14.49 -19.45
C ILE A 11 13.26 13.63 -18.24
N ARG A 12 14.08 12.63 -17.88
CA ARG A 12 13.83 11.73 -16.74
C ARG A 12 13.79 12.48 -15.41
N PHE A 13 14.79 13.33 -15.16
CA PHE A 13 14.97 13.99 -13.86
C PHE A 13 14.38 15.40 -13.80
N ARG A 14 13.60 15.85 -14.78
CA ARG A 14 12.98 17.19 -14.81
C ARG A 14 12.20 17.55 -13.54
N LYS A 15 11.64 16.55 -12.84
CA LYS A 15 10.91 16.76 -11.57
C LYS A 15 11.83 16.95 -10.36
N PHE A 16 13.07 16.45 -10.45
CA PHE A 16 14.03 16.42 -9.35
C PHE A 16 15.17 17.42 -9.52
N VAL A 17 15.43 17.87 -10.74
CA VAL A 17 16.56 18.75 -11.08
C VAL A 17 16.06 19.98 -11.83
N SER A 18 16.53 21.16 -11.40
CA SER A 18 16.25 22.42 -12.06
C SER A 18 16.92 22.47 -13.45
N LYS A 19 16.33 23.21 -14.40
CA LYS A 19 16.88 23.29 -15.76
C LYS A 19 18.28 23.93 -15.71
N GLY A 20 19.29 23.22 -16.22
CA GLY A 20 20.66 23.72 -16.30
C GLY A 20 21.55 23.37 -15.09
N ASP A 21 21.03 22.66 -14.10
CA ASP A 21 21.83 22.21 -12.95
C ASP A 21 22.57 20.90 -13.28
N TYR A 22 23.72 21.07 -13.93
CA TYR A 22 24.60 19.96 -14.34
C TYR A 22 25.19 19.19 -13.15
N LEU A 23 25.36 19.84 -12.00
CA LEU A 23 25.92 19.22 -10.80
C LEU A 23 24.93 18.24 -10.20
N ALA A 24 23.65 18.63 -10.06
CA ALA A 24 22.61 17.72 -9.59
C ALA A 24 22.39 16.54 -10.55
N MET A 25 22.45 16.77 -11.88
CA MET A 25 22.39 15.69 -12.87
C MET A 25 23.57 14.71 -12.73
N LEU A 26 24.78 15.22 -12.48
CA LEU A 26 25.96 14.40 -12.27
C LEU A 26 25.85 13.58 -10.98
N LEU A 27 25.37 14.18 -9.88
CA LEU A 27 25.19 13.48 -8.62
C LEU A 27 24.17 12.34 -8.73
N ILE A 28 23.02 12.58 -9.37
CA ILE A 28 21.98 11.55 -9.52
C ILE A 28 22.46 10.41 -10.43
N SER A 29 23.10 10.74 -11.55
CA SER A 29 23.67 9.71 -12.43
C SER A 29 24.80 8.93 -11.74
N GLY A 30 25.65 9.62 -10.97
CA GLY A 30 26.66 9.02 -10.12
C GLY A 30 26.07 8.08 -9.07
N LEU A 31 24.93 8.44 -8.45
CA LEU A 31 24.22 7.58 -7.51
C LEU A 31 23.71 6.30 -8.19
N TYR A 32 23.10 6.41 -9.38
CA TYR A 32 22.65 5.25 -10.16
C TYR A 32 23.80 4.31 -10.55
N ILE A 33 24.95 4.86 -10.92
CA ILE A 33 26.13 4.08 -11.25
C ILE A 33 26.73 3.45 -9.98
N GLY A 34 26.83 4.21 -8.90
CA GLY A 34 27.33 3.74 -7.61
C GLY A 34 26.48 2.60 -7.04
N THR A 35 25.15 2.70 -7.11
CA THR A 35 24.25 1.61 -6.67
C THR A 35 24.42 0.37 -7.55
N ALA A 36 24.61 0.52 -8.86
CA ALA A 36 24.90 -0.60 -9.75
C ALA A 36 26.24 -1.29 -9.39
N ILE A 37 27.29 -0.53 -9.07
CA ILE A 37 28.59 -1.07 -8.65
C ILE A 37 28.46 -1.84 -7.33
N ILE A 38 27.79 -1.28 -6.32
CA ILE A 38 27.55 -1.95 -5.03
C ILE A 38 26.76 -3.25 -5.25
N SER A 39 25.73 -3.19 -6.10
CA SER A 39 24.91 -4.36 -6.43
C SER A 39 25.69 -5.43 -7.19
N TYR A 40 26.70 -5.05 -7.98
CA TYR A 40 27.62 -5.99 -8.61
C TYR A 40 28.50 -6.72 -7.60
N VAL A 41 29.05 -6.00 -6.62
CA VAL A 41 29.90 -6.60 -5.57
C VAL A 41 29.09 -7.59 -4.73
N HIS A 42 27.87 -7.22 -4.34
CA HIS A 42 27.02 -8.01 -3.45
C HIS A 42 25.92 -8.80 -4.17
N TYR A 43 26.12 -9.15 -5.44
CA TYR A 43 25.06 -9.72 -6.28
C TYR A 43 24.45 -11.00 -5.71
N GLU A 44 25.27 -11.93 -5.19
CA GLU A 44 24.77 -13.20 -4.64
C GLU A 44 23.84 -13.01 -3.44
N GLN A 45 24.09 -11.98 -2.63
CA GLN A 45 23.26 -11.66 -1.46
C GLN A 45 21.95 -10.96 -1.85
N ILE A 46 21.95 -10.22 -2.97
CA ILE A 46 20.86 -9.34 -3.38
C ILE A 46 20.06 -9.93 -4.55
N GLN A 47 20.47 -11.08 -5.12
CA GLN A 47 19.92 -11.65 -6.36
C GLN A 47 18.38 -11.68 -6.39
N GLY A 48 17.74 -12.12 -5.30
CA GLY A 48 16.27 -12.17 -5.20
C GLY A 48 15.59 -10.80 -5.26
N PHE A 49 16.25 -9.75 -4.75
CA PHE A 49 15.74 -8.38 -4.73
C PHE A 49 16.25 -7.52 -5.90
N PHE A 50 17.24 -7.99 -6.64
CA PHE A 50 17.88 -7.21 -7.71
C PHE A 50 16.88 -6.75 -8.78
N TYR A 51 15.86 -7.56 -9.06
CA TYR A 51 14.82 -7.24 -10.03
C TYR A 51 13.95 -6.02 -9.66
N PHE A 52 13.93 -5.60 -8.38
CA PHE A 52 13.23 -4.39 -7.95
C PHE A 52 13.77 -3.12 -8.64
N PHE A 53 15.06 -3.08 -9.02
CA PHE A 53 15.64 -1.95 -9.75
C PHE A 53 14.99 -1.75 -11.13
N PHE A 54 14.45 -2.80 -11.76
CA PHE A 54 13.80 -2.70 -13.06
C PHE A 54 12.33 -2.24 -12.98
N ILE A 55 11.72 -2.27 -11.78
CA ILE A 55 10.35 -1.78 -11.56
C ILE A 55 10.26 -0.25 -11.73
N ASP A 56 11.37 0.47 -11.55
CA ASP A 56 11.41 1.92 -11.77
C ASP A 56 10.96 2.31 -13.20
N ALA A 57 11.35 1.54 -14.22
CA ALA A 57 10.89 1.77 -15.59
C ALA A 57 9.37 1.58 -15.74
N VAL A 58 8.77 0.64 -15.01
CA VAL A 58 7.31 0.43 -14.96
C VAL A 58 6.63 1.64 -14.30
N MET A 59 7.17 2.11 -13.17
CA MET A 59 6.66 3.30 -12.50
C MET A 59 6.75 4.53 -13.39
N TYR A 60 7.89 4.73 -14.06
CA TYR A 60 8.09 5.80 -15.03
C TYR A 60 7.03 5.73 -16.14
N HIS A 61 6.86 4.56 -16.80
CA HIS A 61 5.85 4.34 -17.84
C HIS A 61 4.43 4.76 -17.40
N THR A 62 4.03 4.41 -16.17
CA THR A 62 2.68 4.76 -15.67
C THR A 62 2.49 6.27 -15.44
N SER A 63 3.57 6.99 -15.13
CA SER A 63 3.54 8.43 -14.83
C SER A 63 3.63 9.33 -16.07
N ARG A 64 3.96 8.76 -17.24
CA ARG A 64 4.19 9.48 -18.49
C ARG A 64 2.93 10.12 -19.05
N ASN A 65 2.99 11.40 -19.43
CA ASN A 65 1.90 12.13 -20.09
C ASN A 65 2.14 12.35 -21.59
N ASP A 66 3.35 12.10 -22.04
CA ASP A 66 3.86 12.35 -23.40
C ASP A 66 3.54 11.25 -24.41
N ILE A 67 3.09 10.07 -23.97
CA ILE A 67 2.78 8.92 -24.86
C ILE A 67 1.75 9.29 -25.94
N GLU A 68 0.79 10.17 -25.65
CA GLU A 68 -0.21 10.59 -26.64
C GLU A 68 0.40 11.45 -27.76
N LEU A 69 1.37 12.30 -27.43
CA LEU A 69 2.12 13.10 -28.41
C LEU A 69 3.10 12.23 -29.20
N LEU A 70 3.73 11.27 -28.54
CA LEU A 70 4.69 10.34 -29.17
C LEU A 70 4.04 9.46 -30.24
N ARG A 71 2.74 9.15 -30.13
CA ARG A 71 2.00 8.33 -31.13
C ARG A 71 1.99 8.92 -32.54
N VAL A 72 2.26 10.22 -32.70
CA VAL A 72 2.37 10.86 -34.02
C VAL A 72 3.54 10.28 -34.82
N TYR A 73 4.59 9.81 -34.13
CA TYR A 73 5.75 9.21 -34.79
C TYR A 73 5.54 7.71 -35.06
N LYS A 74 5.81 7.27 -36.29
CA LYS A 74 5.57 5.87 -36.73
C LYS A 74 6.26 4.81 -35.86
N TYR A 75 7.45 5.09 -35.34
CA TYR A 75 8.27 4.14 -34.56
C TYR A 75 8.31 4.47 -33.05
N TYR A 76 7.29 5.16 -32.53
CA TYR A 76 7.28 5.63 -31.14
C TYR A 76 7.45 4.51 -30.09
N ARG A 77 6.96 3.30 -30.37
CA ARG A 77 7.11 2.15 -29.45
C ARG A 77 8.57 1.74 -29.29
N PHE A 78 9.33 1.75 -30.38
CA PHE A 78 10.75 1.45 -30.35
C PHE A 78 11.53 2.52 -29.60
N LEU A 79 11.18 3.80 -29.80
CA LEU A 79 11.74 4.91 -29.03
C LEU A 79 11.51 4.73 -27.52
N ILE A 80 10.27 4.39 -27.15
CA ILE A 80 9.89 4.13 -25.75
C ILE A 80 10.67 2.96 -25.16
N TRP A 81 10.79 1.86 -25.91
CA TRP A 81 11.57 0.71 -25.49
C TRP A 81 13.05 1.05 -25.29
N PHE A 82 13.64 1.78 -26.23
CA PHE A 82 15.03 2.24 -26.16
C PHE A 82 15.27 3.17 -24.97
N GLU A 83 14.31 4.04 -24.65
CA GLU A 83 14.37 4.90 -23.47
C GLU A 83 14.42 4.08 -22.16
N TYR A 84 13.61 3.02 -22.04
CA TYR A 84 13.65 2.13 -20.86
C TYR A 84 14.97 1.36 -20.75
N LEU A 85 15.51 0.88 -21.88
CA LEU A 85 16.83 0.25 -21.90
C LEU A 85 17.92 1.21 -21.44
N PHE A 86 17.90 2.44 -21.95
CA PHE A 86 18.89 3.45 -21.61
C PHE A 86 18.87 3.78 -20.12
N TYR A 87 17.68 3.89 -19.53
CA TYR A 87 17.51 4.20 -18.12
C TYR A 87 17.91 3.10 -17.15
N SER A 88 17.83 1.84 -17.58
CA SER A 88 18.19 0.66 -16.79
C SER A 88 19.55 0.07 -17.18
N LEU A 89 20.28 0.74 -18.07
CA LEU A 89 21.55 0.27 -18.63
C LEU A 89 22.59 -0.12 -17.57
N PRO A 90 22.84 0.69 -16.50
CA PRO A 90 23.79 0.31 -15.46
C PRO A 90 23.46 -1.04 -14.81
N PHE A 91 22.18 -1.32 -14.54
CA PHE A 91 21.74 -2.57 -13.92
C PHE A 91 21.70 -3.75 -14.91
N LEU A 92 21.41 -3.50 -16.19
CA LEU A 92 21.51 -4.51 -17.24
C LEU A 92 22.96 -5.00 -17.42
N ILE A 93 23.94 -4.09 -17.35
CA ILE A 93 25.36 -4.45 -17.39
C ILE A 93 25.70 -5.41 -16.24
N VAL A 94 25.19 -5.16 -15.03
CA VAL A 94 25.44 -6.04 -13.87
C VAL A 94 24.97 -7.47 -14.13
N LEU A 95 23.75 -7.66 -14.69
CA LEU A 95 23.25 -9.00 -15.02
C LEU A 95 24.12 -9.71 -16.06
N ILE A 96 24.53 -8.99 -17.11
CA ILE A 96 25.38 -9.56 -18.17
C ILE A 96 26.75 -9.95 -17.61
N LEU A 97 27.38 -9.08 -16.81
CA LEU A 97 28.69 -9.36 -16.22
C LEU A 97 28.66 -10.50 -15.19
N LYS A 98 27.53 -10.73 -14.54
CA LYS A 98 27.33 -11.84 -13.60
C LYS A 98 26.84 -13.13 -14.27
N GLY A 99 26.61 -13.11 -15.59
CA GLY A 99 26.20 -14.30 -16.36
C GLY A 99 24.73 -14.69 -16.20
N ASP A 100 23.88 -13.83 -15.62
CA ASP A 100 22.43 -14.08 -15.52
C ASP A 100 21.73 -13.68 -16.83
N TYR A 101 21.99 -14.47 -17.88
CA TYR A 101 21.44 -14.22 -19.21
C TYR A 101 19.92 -14.38 -19.26
N ILE A 102 19.36 -15.33 -18.49
CA ILE A 102 17.92 -15.56 -18.41
C ILE A 102 17.24 -14.34 -17.78
N GLY A 103 17.79 -13.83 -16.67
CA GLY A 103 17.35 -12.60 -16.04
C GLY A 103 17.40 -11.40 -17.00
N SER A 104 18.51 -11.22 -17.69
CA SER A 104 18.66 -10.12 -18.66
C SER A 104 17.63 -10.19 -19.80
N LEU A 105 17.40 -11.39 -20.36
CA LEU A 105 16.42 -11.61 -21.41
C LEU A 105 15.00 -11.32 -20.93
N SER A 106 14.67 -11.74 -19.69
CA SER A 106 13.37 -11.48 -19.08
C SER A 106 13.07 -9.98 -18.96
N VAL A 107 14.07 -9.17 -18.59
CA VAL A 107 13.95 -7.71 -18.50
C VAL A 107 13.76 -7.09 -19.87
N LEU A 108 14.53 -7.53 -20.88
CA LEU A 108 14.42 -7.03 -22.26
C LEU A 108 13.02 -7.29 -22.84
N ILE A 109 12.51 -8.52 -22.68
CA ILE A 109 11.16 -8.90 -23.10
C ILE A 109 10.12 -8.11 -22.30
N GLY A 110 10.30 -7.97 -20.99
CA GLY A 110 9.41 -7.21 -20.12
C GLY A 110 9.27 -5.74 -20.56
N TYR A 111 10.38 -5.08 -20.90
CA TYR A 111 10.36 -3.72 -21.43
C TYR A 111 9.76 -3.62 -22.82
N PHE A 112 10.00 -4.62 -23.66
CA PHE A 112 9.36 -4.68 -24.97
C PHE A 112 7.84 -4.75 -24.80
N LEU A 113 7.34 -5.67 -23.98
CA LEU A 113 5.92 -5.79 -23.66
C LEU A 113 5.36 -4.50 -23.04
N LEU A 114 6.09 -3.87 -22.11
CA LEU A 114 5.70 -2.60 -21.50
C LEU A 114 5.48 -1.49 -22.55
N SER A 115 6.25 -1.48 -23.64
CA SER A 115 6.06 -0.50 -24.73
C SER A 115 4.74 -0.66 -25.49
N PHE A 116 4.13 -1.85 -25.47
CA PHE A 116 2.83 -2.12 -26.06
C PHE A 116 1.66 -1.83 -25.12
N ILE A 117 1.91 -1.68 -23.82
CA ILE A 117 0.86 -1.37 -22.85
C ILE A 117 0.37 0.06 -23.13
N PRO A 118 -0.87 0.26 -23.59
CA PRO A 118 -1.40 1.60 -23.75
C PRO A 118 -1.56 2.22 -22.36
N LYS A 119 -1.18 3.49 -22.22
CA LYS A 119 -1.49 4.26 -21.02
C LYS A 119 -2.99 4.12 -20.72
N LYS A 120 -3.32 3.66 -19.51
CA LYS A 120 -4.70 3.46 -19.03
C LYS A 120 -5.51 4.74 -19.26
N ARG A 121 -6.31 4.79 -20.34
CA ARG A 121 -7.27 5.89 -20.62
C ARG A 121 -8.48 5.87 -19.69
N ARG A 122 -8.66 4.78 -18.96
CA ARG A 122 -9.49 4.68 -17.76
C ARG A 122 -8.62 4.03 -16.72
N ALA A 123 -8.43 4.68 -15.58
CA ALA A 123 -8.10 3.96 -14.36
C ALA A 123 -9.04 2.73 -14.35
N PHE A 124 -8.51 1.53 -14.07
CA PHE A 124 -9.40 0.41 -13.75
C PHE A 124 -10.28 0.92 -12.62
N ILE A 125 -11.53 1.30 -12.92
CA ILE A 125 -12.46 1.79 -11.90
C ILE A 125 -12.91 0.51 -11.22
N ILE A 126 -12.08 0.06 -10.28
CA ILE A 126 -12.43 -1.05 -9.42
C ILE A 126 -13.63 -0.54 -8.64
N LYS A 127 -14.79 -1.14 -8.93
CA LYS A 127 -16.02 -0.83 -8.20
C LYS A 127 -15.71 -1.08 -6.73
N TYR A 128 -16.05 -0.09 -5.92
CA TYR A 128 -15.74 -0.09 -4.50
C TYR A 128 -16.48 -1.25 -3.83
N PRO A 129 -15.78 -2.25 -3.26
CA PRO A 129 -16.42 -3.47 -2.79
C PRO A 129 -16.96 -3.36 -1.36
N PHE A 130 -16.76 -2.22 -0.69
CA PHE A 130 -17.13 -2.06 0.72
C PHE A 130 -18.42 -1.27 0.90
N SER A 131 -19.06 -1.51 2.04
CA SER A 131 -20.26 -0.80 2.45
C SER A 131 -19.92 0.63 2.89
N LEU A 132 -20.72 1.59 2.42
CA LEU A 132 -20.55 3.02 2.71
C LEU A 132 -21.56 3.44 3.78
N ALA A 133 -21.26 3.20 5.06
CA ALA A 133 -21.92 3.96 6.12
C ALA A 133 -21.43 5.41 6.15
N THR A 134 -20.13 5.58 5.90
CA THR A 134 -19.47 6.88 5.81
C THR A 134 -18.50 6.91 4.63
N PRO A 135 -18.23 8.09 4.05
CA PRO A 135 -17.32 8.22 2.92
C PRO A 135 -15.86 7.90 3.26
N PHE A 136 -15.50 7.73 4.55
CA PHE A 136 -14.12 7.52 5.00
C PHE A 136 -13.50 6.23 4.47
N TRP A 137 -14.27 5.15 4.45
CA TRP A 137 -13.84 3.89 3.87
C TRP A 137 -13.45 4.03 2.38
N LEU A 138 -14.18 4.85 1.61
CA LEU A 138 -13.84 5.17 0.22
C LEU A 138 -12.56 6.00 0.12
N ILE A 139 -12.43 7.03 0.96
CA ILE A 139 -11.30 7.96 0.98
C ILE A 139 -10.02 7.22 1.36
N SER A 140 -10.04 6.50 2.49
CA SER A 140 -8.92 5.72 2.99
C SER A 140 -8.52 4.60 2.03
N PHE A 141 -9.47 3.90 1.42
CA PHE A 141 -9.16 2.88 0.41
C PHE A 141 -8.42 3.43 -0.80
N ARG A 142 -8.81 4.63 -1.27
CA ARG A 142 -8.12 5.31 -2.38
C ARG A 142 -6.75 5.84 -1.96
N LYS A 143 -6.67 6.47 -0.79
CA LYS A 143 -5.45 7.11 -0.26
C LYS A 143 -4.38 6.07 0.09
N CYS A 144 -4.75 5.01 0.80
CA CYS A 144 -3.84 3.95 1.25
C CYS A 144 -3.67 2.83 0.22
N LYS A 145 -4.38 2.87 -0.92
CA LYS A 145 -4.34 1.84 -1.98
C LYS A 145 -4.46 0.42 -1.42
N LEU A 146 -5.44 0.18 -0.54
CA LEU A 146 -5.57 -1.06 0.25
C LEU A 146 -5.55 -2.35 -0.60
N ILE A 147 -6.09 -2.33 -1.84
CA ILE A 147 -5.99 -3.46 -2.79
C ILE A 147 -4.54 -3.85 -3.07
N GLY A 148 -3.63 -2.87 -3.19
CA GLY A 148 -2.23 -3.13 -3.50
C GLY A 148 -1.52 -3.92 -2.41
N VAL A 149 -2.05 -3.91 -1.19
CA VAL A 149 -1.47 -4.65 -0.07
C VAL A 149 -1.94 -6.09 -0.02
N LEU A 150 -3.15 -6.40 -0.51
CA LEU A 150 -3.70 -7.77 -0.52
C LEU A 150 -2.76 -8.81 -1.18
N PRO A 151 -2.19 -8.57 -2.39
CA PRO A 151 -1.23 -9.50 -2.99
C PRO A 151 -0.01 -9.81 -2.10
N VAL A 152 0.50 -8.81 -1.38
CA VAL A 152 1.64 -8.97 -0.48
C VAL A 152 1.27 -9.85 0.72
N VAL A 153 0.08 -9.61 1.29
CA VAL A 153 -0.44 -10.42 2.41
C VAL A 153 -0.67 -11.87 1.98
N PHE A 154 -1.23 -12.10 0.78
CA PHE A 154 -1.38 -13.45 0.22
C PHE A 154 -0.03 -14.14 0.01
N LEU A 155 0.97 -13.42 -0.50
CA LEU A 155 2.30 -13.96 -0.72
C LEU A 155 2.93 -14.42 0.59
N PHE A 156 2.85 -13.62 1.67
CA PHE A 156 3.33 -14.03 2.99
C PHE A 156 2.59 -15.24 3.54
N CYS A 157 1.27 -15.30 3.34
CA CYS A 157 0.46 -16.46 3.68
C CYS A 157 0.95 -17.74 2.98
N VAL A 158 1.16 -17.69 1.66
CA VAL A 158 1.59 -18.85 0.86
C VAL A 158 3.02 -19.25 1.21
N MET A 159 3.94 -18.29 1.38
CA MET A 159 5.31 -18.58 1.83
C MET A 159 5.31 -19.20 3.23
N GLY A 160 4.46 -18.70 4.14
CA GLY A 160 4.31 -19.26 5.48
C GLY A 160 3.89 -20.72 5.43
N TYR A 161 2.93 -21.05 4.56
CA TYR A 161 2.53 -22.44 4.33
C TYR A 161 3.66 -23.29 3.71
N GLN A 162 4.27 -22.84 2.61
CA GLN A 162 5.31 -23.60 1.91
C GLN A 162 6.53 -23.92 2.78
N HIS A 163 6.87 -23.03 3.71
CA HIS A 163 7.98 -23.21 4.64
C HIS A 163 7.56 -23.75 6.01
N ASN A 164 6.32 -24.24 6.18
CA ASN A 164 5.76 -24.73 7.45
C ASN A 164 5.92 -23.73 8.62
N ASN A 165 5.88 -22.44 8.33
CA ASN A 165 5.98 -21.37 9.31
C ASN A 165 4.60 -20.79 9.62
N GLY A 166 3.91 -21.39 10.59
CA GLY A 166 2.60 -20.92 11.05
C GLY A 166 2.63 -19.49 11.62
N GLY A 167 3.76 -19.06 12.19
CA GLY A 167 3.94 -17.69 12.68
C GLY A 167 3.86 -16.65 11.55
N LEU A 168 4.40 -16.95 10.37
CA LEU A 168 4.32 -16.07 9.21
C LEU A 168 2.89 -15.95 8.67
N VAL A 169 2.11 -17.05 8.75
CA VAL A 169 0.68 -17.04 8.42
C VAL A 169 -0.10 -16.18 9.41
N VAL A 170 0.13 -16.34 10.72
CA VAL A 170 -0.53 -15.48 11.73
C VAL A 170 -0.12 -14.01 11.56
N ALA A 171 1.14 -13.73 11.21
CA ALA A 171 1.62 -12.37 10.97
C ALA A 171 0.90 -11.70 9.78
N SER A 172 0.63 -12.41 8.68
CA SER A 172 -0.09 -11.85 7.53
C SER A 172 -1.54 -11.47 7.90
N PHE A 173 -2.19 -12.31 8.69
CA PHE A 173 -3.48 -12.07 9.31
C PHE A 173 -3.48 -10.79 10.18
N VAL A 174 -2.49 -10.62 11.05
CA VAL A 174 -2.33 -9.41 11.89
C VAL A 174 -2.07 -8.16 11.04
N ILE A 175 -1.22 -8.25 10.01
CA ILE A 175 -0.97 -7.16 9.07
C ILE A 175 -2.27 -6.72 8.41
N LEU A 176 -3.11 -7.66 7.98
CA LEU A 176 -4.42 -7.35 7.41
C LEU A 176 -5.34 -6.64 8.41
N GLY A 177 -5.32 -7.05 9.69
CA GLY A 177 -6.04 -6.37 10.77
C GLY A 177 -5.61 -4.92 10.97
N ILE A 178 -4.30 -4.66 10.99
CA ILE A 178 -3.75 -3.30 11.10
C ILE A 178 -4.18 -2.44 9.91
N ILE A 179 -4.14 -3.02 8.71
CA ILE A 179 -4.59 -2.36 7.48
C ILE A 179 -6.08 -2.02 7.53
N ALA A 180 -6.89 -2.92 8.09
CA ALA A 180 -8.33 -2.70 8.26
C ALA A 180 -8.66 -1.59 9.27
N CYS A 181 -7.75 -1.23 10.19
CA CYS A 181 -7.92 -0.10 11.11
C CYS A 181 -7.62 1.27 10.46
N LEU A 182 -6.98 1.32 9.29
CA LEU A 182 -6.61 2.60 8.64
C LEU A 182 -7.82 3.53 8.38
N PRO A 183 -8.97 3.03 7.88
CA PRO A 183 -10.15 3.87 7.68
C PRO A 183 -10.71 4.48 8.96
N SER A 184 -10.67 3.75 10.07
CA SER A 184 -11.14 4.24 11.36
C SER A 184 -10.16 5.22 12.03
N CYS A 185 -8.90 5.30 11.60
CA CYS A 185 -7.97 6.32 12.09
C CYS A 185 -8.29 7.73 11.56
N GLU A 186 -8.91 7.87 10.39
CA GLU A 186 -9.29 9.18 9.85
C GLU A 186 -10.52 9.72 10.60
N ARG A 187 -10.42 10.92 11.17
CA ARG A 187 -11.51 11.56 11.93
C ARG A 187 -12.52 12.23 11.02
N GLU A 188 -13.79 12.10 11.37
CA GLU A 188 -14.87 12.88 10.76
C GLU A 188 -14.76 14.36 11.09
N ARG A 189 -15.36 15.21 10.26
CA ARG A 189 -15.54 16.62 10.64
C ARG A 189 -16.71 16.72 11.61
N ASP A 190 -16.62 17.62 12.60
CA ASP A 190 -17.70 17.85 13.58
C ASP A 190 -19.05 18.14 12.91
N VAL A 191 -19.04 18.86 11.78
CA VAL A 191 -20.23 19.16 10.99
C VAL A 191 -20.91 17.89 10.47
N GLU A 192 -20.12 16.91 10.01
CA GLU A 192 -20.65 15.64 9.49
C GLU A 192 -21.28 14.79 10.61
N LEU A 193 -20.71 14.86 11.81
CA LEU A 193 -21.28 14.22 13.00
C LEU A 193 -22.61 14.87 13.41
N LYS A 194 -22.66 16.20 13.45
CA LYS A 194 -23.86 16.97 13.84
C LYS A 194 -25.03 16.82 12.87
N VAL A 195 -24.75 16.67 11.57
CA VAL A 195 -25.79 16.50 10.54
C VAL A 195 -26.41 15.10 10.54
N SER A 196 -25.76 14.11 11.16
CA SER A 196 -26.30 12.75 11.20
C SER A 196 -27.58 12.68 12.06
N TYR A 197 -28.64 12.11 11.49
CA TYR A 197 -29.95 11.96 12.16
C TYR A 197 -29.96 10.90 13.28
N LEU A 198 -28.88 10.12 13.39
CA LEU A 198 -28.78 8.99 14.32
C LEU A 198 -28.42 9.46 15.72
N ASN A 199 -28.97 8.81 16.74
CA ASN A 199 -28.53 8.98 18.12
C ASN A 199 -27.06 8.58 18.27
N ALA A 200 -26.33 9.10 19.27
CA ALA A 200 -24.90 8.78 19.44
C ALA A 200 -24.63 7.27 19.56
N LYS A 201 -25.50 6.54 20.27
CA LYS A 201 -25.41 5.09 20.42
C LYS A 201 -25.61 4.36 19.09
N GLU A 202 -26.67 4.71 18.37
CA GLU A 202 -27.00 4.12 17.06
C GLU A 202 -25.92 4.42 16.03
N TYR A 203 -25.40 5.65 16.04
CA TYR A 203 -24.28 6.06 15.20
C TYR A 203 -23.05 5.20 15.45
N LEU A 204 -22.62 5.06 16.71
CA LEU A 204 -21.47 4.23 17.06
C LEU A 204 -21.67 2.76 16.67
N GLN A 205 -22.86 2.19 16.90
CA GLN A 205 -23.19 0.83 16.49
C GLN A 205 -23.16 0.65 14.97
N GLN A 206 -23.64 1.64 14.21
CA GLN A 206 -23.60 1.60 12.76
C GLN A 206 -22.17 1.66 12.25
N GLN A 207 -21.30 2.46 12.86
CA GLN A 207 -19.88 2.50 12.52
C GLN A 207 -19.20 1.15 12.75
N ILE A 208 -19.38 0.58 13.94
CA ILE A 208 -18.82 -0.74 14.29
C ILE A 208 -19.30 -1.80 13.30
N LYS A 209 -20.60 -1.82 12.98
CA LYS A 209 -21.18 -2.79 12.03
C LYS A 209 -20.52 -2.73 10.65
N HIS A 210 -20.34 -1.52 10.11
CA HIS A 210 -19.77 -1.36 8.78
C HIS A 210 -18.27 -1.62 8.77
N GLU A 211 -17.55 -1.25 9.83
CA GLU A 211 -16.14 -1.58 10.00
C GLU A 211 -15.92 -3.11 10.00
N VAL A 212 -16.76 -3.85 10.74
CA VAL A 212 -16.71 -5.31 10.79
C VAL A 212 -17.02 -5.92 9.42
N LEU A 213 -18.08 -5.45 8.74
CA LEU A 213 -18.45 -5.94 7.41
C LEU A 213 -17.32 -5.71 6.40
N ASN A 214 -16.72 -4.53 6.41
CA ASN A 214 -15.65 -4.17 5.49
C ASN A 214 -14.35 -4.95 5.78
N THR A 215 -14.04 -5.18 7.06
CA THR A 215 -12.93 -6.04 7.46
C THR A 215 -13.16 -7.49 7.03
N LEU A 216 -14.38 -8.01 7.16
CA LEU A 216 -14.74 -9.34 6.68
C LEU A 216 -14.52 -9.47 5.17
N VAL A 217 -14.86 -8.45 4.37
CA VAL A 217 -14.60 -8.45 2.92
C VAL A 217 -13.09 -8.58 2.62
N LEU A 218 -12.23 -7.93 3.40
CA LEU A 218 -10.77 -8.07 3.26
C LEU A 218 -10.26 -9.44 3.70
N LEU A 219 -10.84 -9.99 4.76
CA LEU A 219 -10.34 -11.16 5.46
C LEU A 219 -10.85 -12.49 4.89
N LEU A 220 -12.07 -12.51 4.34
CA LEU A 220 -12.71 -13.70 3.77
C LEU A 220 -11.84 -14.40 2.72
N PRO A 221 -11.27 -13.71 1.70
CA PRO A 221 -10.41 -14.36 0.71
C PRO A 221 -9.20 -15.09 1.32
N LEU A 222 -8.64 -14.54 2.41
CA LEU A 222 -7.46 -15.07 3.08
C LEU A 222 -7.79 -16.30 3.93
N VAL A 223 -8.93 -16.27 4.63
CA VAL A 223 -9.45 -17.44 5.35
C VAL A 223 -9.79 -18.57 4.39
N VAL A 224 -10.49 -18.28 3.30
CA VAL A 224 -10.83 -19.29 2.28
C VAL A 224 -9.56 -19.92 1.72
N LEU A 225 -8.54 -19.12 1.40
CA LEU A 225 -7.24 -19.64 0.94
C LEU A 225 -6.62 -20.62 1.95
N MET A 226 -6.56 -20.26 3.23
CA MET A 226 -5.98 -21.14 4.26
C MET A 226 -6.81 -22.40 4.50
N CYS A 227 -8.14 -22.29 4.46
CA CYS A 227 -9.03 -23.45 4.56
C CYS A 227 -8.82 -24.42 3.39
N VAL A 228 -8.54 -23.93 2.18
CA VAL A 228 -8.22 -24.78 1.03
C VAL A 228 -6.84 -25.42 1.13
N LEU A 229 -5.84 -24.72 1.66
CA LEU A 229 -4.45 -25.21 1.71
C LEU A 229 -4.20 -26.20 2.84
N VAL A 230 -4.74 -25.95 4.04
CA VAL A 230 -4.36 -26.68 5.28
C VAL A 230 -5.59 -27.24 6.01
N PHE A 231 -6.76 -26.62 5.85
CA PHE A 231 -7.98 -26.94 6.58
C PHE A 231 -7.76 -27.06 8.11
N ASP A 232 -7.29 -25.97 8.72
CA ASP A 232 -7.08 -25.89 10.17
C ASP A 232 -7.98 -24.81 10.81
N TRP A 233 -8.72 -25.21 11.84
CA TRP A 233 -9.61 -24.35 12.63
C TRP A 233 -8.87 -23.25 13.38
N SER A 234 -7.57 -23.41 13.63
CA SER A 234 -6.75 -22.38 14.27
C SER A 234 -6.77 -21.06 13.50
N TYR A 235 -6.76 -21.10 12.16
CA TYR A 235 -6.80 -19.89 11.32
C TYR A 235 -8.17 -19.21 11.31
N VAL A 236 -9.25 -19.97 11.50
CA VAL A 236 -10.60 -19.42 11.69
C VAL A 236 -10.70 -18.71 13.04
N PHE A 237 -10.05 -19.26 14.08
CA PHE A 237 -9.97 -18.59 15.37
C PHE A 237 -9.17 -17.28 15.29
N TRP A 238 -8.01 -17.28 14.64
CA TRP A 238 -7.22 -16.07 14.40
C TRP A 238 -7.99 -15.02 13.61
N ALA A 239 -8.72 -15.43 12.58
CA ALA A 239 -9.62 -14.57 11.82
C ALA A 239 -10.63 -13.82 12.71
N CYS A 240 -11.27 -14.54 13.64
CA CYS A 240 -12.21 -13.93 14.59
C CYS A 240 -11.53 -12.93 15.53
N LEU A 241 -10.33 -13.26 16.04
CA LEU A 241 -9.57 -12.35 16.91
C LEU A 241 -9.23 -11.03 16.21
N ILE A 242 -8.89 -11.09 14.92
CA ILE A 242 -8.49 -9.90 14.14
C ILE A 242 -9.64 -8.93 13.96
N LEU A 243 -10.88 -9.38 13.91
CA LEU A 243 -12.06 -8.50 13.91
C LEU A 243 -12.15 -7.64 15.16
N GLY A 244 -11.53 -8.07 16.28
CA GLY A 244 -11.46 -7.27 17.51
C GLY A 244 -10.65 -5.98 17.37
N LEU A 245 -9.62 -5.96 16.50
CA LEU A 245 -8.77 -4.79 16.28
C LEU A 245 -9.53 -3.57 15.74
N PRO A 246 -10.26 -3.65 14.60
CA PRO A 246 -11.02 -2.52 14.09
C PRO A 246 -12.17 -2.10 15.01
N ILE A 247 -12.81 -3.04 15.71
CA ILE A 247 -13.82 -2.72 16.74
C ILE A 247 -13.19 -1.91 17.88
N GLY A 248 -12.04 -2.35 18.39
CA GLY A 248 -11.30 -1.62 19.41
C GLY A 248 -10.89 -0.23 18.94
N ASN A 249 -10.34 -0.12 17.72
CA ASN A 249 -9.90 1.15 17.15
C ASN A 249 -11.05 2.15 17.00
N THR A 250 -12.21 1.72 16.49
CA THR A 250 -13.39 2.58 16.36
C THR A 250 -13.89 3.07 17.72
N ILE A 251 -13.93 2.21 18.74
CA ILE A 251 -14.32 2.62 20.11
C ILE A 251 -13.33 3.64 20.68
N VAL A 252 -12.02 3.39 20.56
CA VAL A 252 -10.97 4.28 21.06
C VAL A 252 -11.00 5.63 20.33
N LYS A 253 -11.21 5.63 19.00
CA LYS A 253 -11.37 6.84 18.17
C LYS A 253 -12.42 7.77 18.76
N TYR A 254 -13.63 7.25 19.00
CA TYR A 254 -14.73 8.08 19.51
C TYR A 254 -14.62 8.39 21.01
N ALA A 255 -13.95 7.55 21.80
CA ALA A 255 -13.67 7.84 23.20
C ALA A 255 -12.70 9.02 23.40
N PHE A 256 -11.83 9.26 22.43
CA PHE A 256 -10.81 10.33 22.43
C PHE A 256 -10.95 11.25 21.21
N PHE A 257 -12.17 11.46 20.71
CA PHE A 257 -12.43 12.15 19.46
C PHE A 257 -11.81 13.55 19.39
N GLU A 258 -11.78 14.28 20.50
CA GLU A 258 -11.17 15.62 20.57
C GLU A 258 -9.64 15.63 20.47
N SER A 259 -8.94 14.55 20.86
CA SER A 259 -7.49 14.56 21.04
C SER A 259 -6.81 13.33 20.44
N GLU A 260 -6.05 13.55 19.37
CA GLU A 260 -5.34 12.49 18.65
C GLU A 260 -4.19 11.91 19.49
N LEU A 261 -3.50 12.76 20.24
CA LEU A 261 -2.42 12.34 21.13
C LEU A 261 -2.90 11.34 22.19
N LYS A 262 -4.09 11.57 22.78
CA LYS A 262 -4.64 10.64 23.80
C LYS A 262 -4.98 9.28 23.20
N GLN A 263 -5.50 9.25 21.97
CA GLN A 263 -5.75 8.01 21.23
C GLN A 263 -4.45 7.25 20.96
N GLN A 264 -3.41 7.93 20.47
CA GLN A 264 -2.12 7.31 20.16
C GLN A 264 -1.42 6.79 21.43
N LEU A 265 -1.47 7.55 22.54
CA LEU A 265 -0.94 7.11 23.83
C LEU A 265 -1.69 5.88 24.36
N PHE A 266 -3.01 5.82 24.19
CA PHE A 266 -3.78 4.65 24.58
C PHE A 266 -3.38 3.41 23.75
N ILE A 267 -3.25 3.55 22.44
CA ILE A 267 -2.79 2.47 21.56
C ILE A 267 -1.37 2.03 21.94
N ALA A 268 -0.45 2.96 22.19
CA ALA A 268 0.91 2.65 22.66
C ALA A 268 0.90 1.89 24.00
N SER A 269 0.00 2.28 24.92
CA SER A 269 -0.17 1.58 26.20
C SER A 269 -0.66 0.14 26.01
N CYS A 270 -1.46 -0.15 24.98
CA CYS A 270 -1.86 -1.52 24.66
C CYS A 270 -0.66 -2.39 24.27
N PHE A 271 0.35 -1.84 23.58
CA PHE A 271 1.56 -2.58 23.24
C PHE A 271 2.46 -2.81 24.47
N ILE A 272 2.68 -1.76 25.28
CA ILE A 272 3.53 -1.86 26.49
C ILE A 272 2.89 -2.78 27.53
N GLY A 273 1.58 -2.65 27.73
CA GLY A 273 0.82 -3.40 28.72
C GLY A 273 0.34 -4.77 28.23
N PHE A 274 0.89 -5.32 27.15
CA PHE A 274 0.49 -6.62 26.58
C PHE A 274 -1.03 -6.79 26.43
N GLY A 275 -1.72 -5.73 26.01
CA GLY A 275 -3.17 -5.74 25.79
C GLY A 275 -4.03 -5.58 27.05
N ILE A 276 -3.47 -5.45 28.26
CA ILE A 276 -4.24 -5.18 29.48
C ILE A 276 -5.20 -3.98 29.34
N PRO A 277 -4.81 -2.86 28.70
CA PRO A 277 -5.73 -1.73 28.51
C PRO A 277 -6.98 -2.06 27.67
N LEU A 278 -6.98 -3.14 26.87
CA LEU A 278 -8.17 -3.58 26.13
C LEU A 278 -9.31 -4.03 27.06
N LEU A 279 -9.02 -4.44 28.30
CA LEU A 279 -10.05 -4.74 29.30
C LEU A 279 -10.90 -3.51 29.64
N SER A 280 -10.40 -2.30 29.37
CA SER A 280 -11.15 -1.05 29.55
C SER A 280 -12.12 -0.74 28.41
N LEU A 281 -12.16 -1.54 27.33
CA LEU A 281 -13.03 -1.30 26.17
C LEU A 281 -14.51 -1.07 26.52
N PRO A 282 -15.15 -1.84 27.43
CA PRO A 282 -16.54 -1.58 27.81
C PRO A 282 -16.75 -0.19 28.43
N PHE A 283 -15.78 0.30 29.22
CA PHE A 283 -15.82 1.64 29.80
C PHE A 283 -15.58 2.72 28.74
N LEU A 284 -14.65 2.46 27.80
CA LEU A 284 -14.39 3.35 26.67
C LEU A 284 -15.58 3.45 25.73
N TYR A 285 -16.37 2.39 25.57
CA TYR A 285 -17.60 2.41 24.79
C TYR A 285 -18.61 3.41 25.39
N ASN A 286 -18.83 3.38 26.70
CA ASN A 286 -19.71 4.34 27.37
C ASN A 286 -19.16 5.78 27.28
N ARG A 287 -17.84 5.94 27.38
CA ARG A 287 -17.17 7.23 27.19
C ARG A 287 -17.35 7.76 25.76
N ALA A 288 -17.23 6.91 24.75
CA ALA A 288 -17.43 7.26 23.35
C ALA A 288 -18.85 7.81 23.10
N ILE A 289 -19.87 7.19 23.72
CA ILE A 289 -21.25 7.69 23.63
C ILE A 289 -21.37 9.09 24.25
N ARG A 290 -20.79 9.32 25.43
CA ARG A 290 -20.82 10.64 26.09
C ARG A 290 -20.14 11.73 25.25
N GLN A 291 -18.96 11.43 24.69
CA GLN A 291 -18.25 12.35 23.80
C GLN A 291 -19.06 12.64 22.53
N LEU A 292 -19.65 11.62 21.91
CA LEU A 292 -20.51 11.82 20.73
C LEU A 292 -21.76 12.66 21.04
N ASN A 293 -22.38 12.49 22.21
CA ASN A 293 -23.50 13.35 22.65
C ASN A 293 -23.06 14.82 22.79
N GLN A 294 -21.89 15.06 23.38
CA GLN A 294 -21.32 16.41 23.50
C GLN A 294 -21.09 17.05 22.13
N VAL A 295 -20.50 16.33 21.19
CA VAL A 295 -20.24 16.83 19.83
C VAL A 295 -21.54 17.09 19.07
N LYS A 296 -22.58 16.27 19.28
CA LYS A 296 -23.89 16.41 18.61
C LYS A 296 -24.80 17.47 19.24
N ASN A 297 -24.41 18.10 20.36
CA ASN A 297 -25.25 19.02 21.14
C ASN A 297 -26.62 18.42 21.53
N VAL A 298 -26.69 17.10 21.72
CA VAL A 298 -27.90 16.45 22.26
C VAL A 298 -27.70 16.41 23.77
N GLU A 299 -28.42 17.26 24.50
CA GLU A 299 -28.40 17.26 25.96
C GLU A 299 -28.78 15.86 26.48
N SER A 300 -27.97 15.38 27.43
CA SER A 300 -28.02 14.05 28.03
C SER A 300 -29.27 13.78 28.85
#